data_AF-A0A415RBA1-F1
#
_entry.id   AF-A0A415RBA1-F1
#
_cell.length_a   1.000
_cell.length_b   1.000
_cell.length_c   1.000
_cell.angle_alpha   90.00
_cell.angle_beta   90.00
_cell.angle_gamma   90.00
#
_symmetry.space_group_name_H-M   'P 1'
#
loop_
_entity.id
_entity.type
_entity.pdbx_description
1 polymer ?
#
loop_
_entity_poly.entity_id
_entity_poly.type
_entity_poly.pdbx_seq_one_letter_code
_entity_poly.pdbx_strand_id
1 'polypeptide(L)'
;MKRILAVLIFLLLLGGAGWAGFHMSDLWPTFVAYLEDRETNPAIRIHEAGDVSAAARRDVELATEKFPLLLHREMGTGLRHSVDVYIAASENDYAAVLRKQFDLSADDAREVAAVSGGWSGGRIRTTAINGTAGVMDTSGERIATTGHELFHQVQYELSHGNDTDEQALFWLSEGSADYIGALLADQYGGRPFAKWQMDVLDALLAAPKVIRPESLMHLDFEQRKAVMARENHAYQMADLMTWYLLQRYPREEANDRLKNYFYMLGEKKDGEAAFARAFGMSSADYLREFSAWWQQQKQQPAEIHYEVRAGVTPEMAAAVKEEVRNSQDFLTKRFGRTLGGAYTIILTNSRDDMVQAAAVLAGMSEEEANDFSGDSLWVESGSTILLNVANLTDARQRIFNLAVMTARVFEAQNMGAESKEMAWLSRGIAYLAGTGRLEEAGYGTLPDYRRAWLETLRQGRDIPNVVHLETKQGFEEASASLGSERVSAVTELAAASLLDRRGWSGFYRWMRAVGARDETGEEAQAGRDAFRAVYGQDTAAFADSLRVQLSHEMYTR
;
A
#
# COMPACT_ATOMS: atom_id res chain seq x y z
N MET A 1 15.21 54.96 -1.88
CA MET A 1 16.51 55.54 -1.46
C MET A 1 17.56 54.51 -1.03
N LYS A 2 17.22 53.44 -0.28
CA LYS A 2 18.21 52.40 0.12
C LYS A 2 18.82 51.60 -1.06
N ARG A 3 18.08 51.40 -2.16
CA ARG A 3 18.55 50.67 -3.36
C ARG A 3 19.58 51.44 -4.21
N ILE A 4 19.56 52.77 -4.17
CA ILE A 4 20.54 53.62 -4.90
C ILE A 4 21.84 53.74 -4.10
N LEU A 5 21.76 53.74 -2.77
CA LEU A 5 22.92 53.77 -1.88
C LEU A 5 23.75 52.47 -1.94
N ALA A 6 23.09 51.32 -2.09
CA ALA A 6 23.77 50.02 -2.24
C ALA A 6 24.52 49.87 -3.58
N VAL A 7 23.95 50.39 -4.67
CA VAL A 7 24.61 50.41 -5.99
C VAL A 7 25.80 51.37 -6.00
N LEU A 8 25.72 52.51 -5.30
CA LEU A 8 26.83 53.45 -5.15
C LEU A 8 27.98 52.89 -4.29
N ILE A 9 27.67 52.12 -3.24
CA ILE A 9 28.69 51.44 -2.42
C ILE A 9 29.36 50.30 -3.21
N PHE A 10 28.60 49.58 -4.05
CA PHE A 10 29.14 48.53 -4.93
C PHE A 10 30.03 49.09 -6.05
N LEU A 11 29.68 50.24 -6.63
CA LEU A 11 30.52 50.94 -7.61
C LEU A 11 31.79 51.54 -6.98
N LEU A 12 31.72 51.98 -5.71
CA LEU A 12 32.90 52.44 -4.95
C LEU A 12 33.86 51.29 -4.61
N LEU A 13 33.36 50.06 -4.44
CA LEU A 13 34.18 48.86 -4.23
C LEU A 13 34.82 48.33 -5.53
N LEU A 14 34.19 48.55 -6.69
CA LEU A 14 34.75 48.22 -8.01
C LEU A 14 35.83 49.22 -8.48
N GLY A 15 35.83 50.45 -7.98
CA GLY A 15 36.84 51.48 -8.29
C GLY A 15 38.20 51.27 -7.60
N GLY A 16 38.30 50.32 -6.68
CA GLY A 16 39.52 49.96 -5.95
C GLY A 16 40.15 48.65 -6.46
N ALA A 17 40.19 48.41 -7.76
CA ALA A 17 40.83 47.23 -8.34
C ALA A 17 42.36 47.35 -8.26
N GLY A 18 42.95 46.73 -7.24
CA GLY A 18 44.40 46.57 -7.17
C GLY A 18 44.91 45.38 -6.37
N TRP A 19 44.20 44.89 -5.34
CA TRP A 19 44.85 43.95 -4.41
C TRP A 19 43.90 43.06 -3.57
N ALA A 20 42.87 42.46 -4.19
CA ALA A 20 41.99 41.50 -3.49
C ALA A 20 41.40 40.42 -4.41
N GLY A 21 42.15 39.99 -5.43
CA GLY A 21 41.72 38.96 -6.39
C GLY A 21 41.78 37.51 -5.89
N PHE A 22 41.79 37.26 -4.57
CA PHE A 22 41.97 35.90 -4.04
C PHE A 22 41.04 35.49 -2.89
N HIS A 23 40.06 36.33 -2.49
CA HIS A 23 39.11 35.98 -1.42
C HIS A 23 37.63 36.31 -1.72
N MET A 24 37.30 36.74 -2.94
CA MET A 24 35.90 36.95 -3.35
C MET A 24 35.15 35.66 -3.74
N SER A 25 35.86 34.55 -3.99
CA SER A 25 35.23 33.25 -4.29
C SER A 25 34.51 32.63 -3.10
N ASP A 26 34.98 32.90 -1.88
CA ASP A 26 34.49 32.23 -0.67
C ASP A 26 33.37 33.02 0.01
N LEU A 27 33.24 34.31 -0.30
CA LEU A 27 32.19 35.20 0.23
C LEU A 27 30.98 35.30 -0.70
N TRP A 28 31.10 34.88 -1.96
CA TRP A 28 30.00 34.88 -2.93
C TRP A 28 28.86 33.91 -2.56
N PRO A 29 29.10 32.66 -2.13
CA PRO A 29 28.05 31.75 -1.68
C PRO A 29 27.32 32.27 -0.43
N THR A 30 28.05 32.91 0.50
CA THR A 30 27.49 33.50 1.72
C THR A 30 26.69 34.79 1.44
N PHE A 31 27.10 35.57 0.43
CA PHE A 31 26.40 36.76 -0.03
C PHE A 31 25.17 36.43 -0.89
N VAL A 32 25.22 35.34 -1.66
CA VAL A 32 24.06 34.76 -2.35
C VAL A 32 23.08 34.18 -1.34
N ALA A 33 23.55 33.45 -0.31
CA ALA A 33 22.71 33.00 0.81
C ALA A 33 22.08 34.15 1.62
N TYR A 34 22.68 35.35 1.61
CA TYR A 34 22.12 36.58 2.19
C TYR A 34 21.10 37.29 1.26
N LEU A 35 21.08 36.94 -0.03
CA LEU A 35 20.13 37.43 -1.04
C LEU A 35 19.05 36.40 -1.42
N GLU A 36 19.15 35.16 -0.92
CA GLU A 36 18.11 34.13 -1.06
C GLU A 36 16.84 34.57 -0.34
N ASP A 37 15.72 34.54 -1.06
CA ASP A 37 14.35 34.74 -0.55
C ASP A 37 14.07 33.70 0.54
N ARG A 38 14.43 34.01 1.80
CA ARG A 38 14.19 33.15 2.96
C ARG A 38 13.44 33.95 4.01
N GLU A 39 12.32 33.40 4.48
CA GLU A 39 11.57 33.99 5.56
C GLU A 39 12.32 33.86 6.89
N THR A 40 12.29 34.92 7.69
CA THR A 40 12.79 34.88 9.06
C THR A 40 11.76 34.12 9.91
N ASN A 41 12.06 32.88 10.28
CA ASN A 41 11.18 31.94 10.99
C ASN A 41 9.96 31.48 10.17
N PRO A 42 10.17 30.65 9.14
CA PRO A 42 9.08 30.04 8.42
C PRO A 42 8.24 29.15 9.35
N ALA A 43 6.92 29.17 9.16
CA ALA A 43 5.97 28.43 9.98
C ALA A 43 4.98 27.66 9.11
N ILE A 44 4.52 26.52 9.61
CA ILE A 44 3.42 25.77 8.99
C ILE A 44 2.12 26.18 9.68
N ARG A 45 1.12 26.61 8.91
CA ARG A 45 -0.18 27.09 9.42
C ARG A 45 -1.28 26.15 8.99
N ILE A 46 -2.09 25.69 9.94
CA ILE A 46 -3.18 24.75 9.66
C ILE A 46 -4.50 25.50 9.54
N HIS A 47 -5.26 25.14 8.51
CA HIS A 47 -6.62 25.60 8.23
C HIS A 47 -7.54 24.40 8.07
N GLU A 48 -8.77 24.49 8.56
CA GLU A 48 -9.77 23.44 8.41
C GLU A 48 -10.80 23.82 7.34
N ALA A 49 -11.23 22.83 6.57
CA ALA A 49 -12.30 22.92 5.60
C ALA A 49 -13.36 21.85 5.92
N GLY A 50 -14.52 22.29 6.40
CA GLY A 50 -15.58 21.41 6.91
C GLY A 50 -15.35 20.99 8.38
N ASP A 51 -16.12 20.02 8.84
CA ASP A 51 -16.07 19.50 10.21
C ASP A 51 -15.00 18.41 10.34
N VAL A 52 -13.74 18.84 10.39
CA VAL A 52 -12.58 17.94 10.47
C VAL A 52 -12.62 17.15 11.78
N SER A 53 -12.37 15.83 11.69
CA SER A 53 -12.35 14.97 12.87
C SER A 53 -11.20 15.36 13.81
N ALA A 54 -11.41 15.25 15.12
CA ALA A 54 -10.38 15.56 16.12
C ALA A 54 -9.12 14.69 15.95
N ALA A 55 -9.29 13.44 15.49
CA ALA A 55 -8.19 12.54 15.18
C ALA A 55 -7.36 13.04 14.00
N ALA A 56 -8.00 13.37 12.87
CA ALA A 56 -7.30 13.89 11.69
C ALA A 56 -6.57 15.20 12.00
N ARG A 57 -7.22 16.11 12.74
CA ARG A 57 -6.60 17.37 13.18
C ARG A 57 -5.33 17.12 13.98
N ARG A 58 -5.42 16.27 15.02
CA ARG A 58 -4.28 15.95 15.91
C ARG A 58 -3.11 15.36 15.15
N ASP A 59 -3.38 14.44 14.22
CA ASP A 59 -2.34 13.72 13.49
C ASP A 59 -1.62 14.63 12.48
N VAL A 60 -2.37 15.52 11.80
CA VAL A 60 -1.78 16.57 10.95
C VAL A 60 -1.00 17.59 11.79
N GLU A 61 -1.55 18.06 12.92
CA GLU A 61 -0.83 18.96 13.84
C GLU A 61 0.51 18.36 14.28
N LEU A 62 0.52 17.09 14.69
CA LEU A 62 1.75 16.37 15.03
C LEU A 62 2.73 16.33 13.86
N ALA A 63 2.28 15.95 12.66
CA ALA A 63 3.13 15.90 11.47
C ALA A 63 3.74 17.28 11.16
N THR A 64 2.95 18.35 11.17
CA THR A 64 3.44 19.71 10.91
C THR A 64 4.43 20.22 11.96
N GLU A 65 4.24 19.86 13.24
CA GLU A 65 5.17 20.24 14.31
C GLU A 65 6.52 19.52 14.17
N LYS A 66 6.48 18.23 13.80
CA LYS A 66 7.66 17.36 13.81
C LYS A 66 8.42 17.36 12.49
N PHE A 67 7.78 17.67 11.38
CA PHE A 67 8.40 17.67 10.06
C PHE A 67 9.63 18.58 9.95
N PRO A 68 9.64 19.84 10.45
CA PRO A 68 10.86 20.67 10.43
C PRO A 68 12.03 20.07 11.21
N LEU A 69 11.76 19.35 12.31
CA LEU A 69 12.78 18.67 13.11
C LEU A 69 13.36 17.47 12.35
N LEU A 70 12.49 16.70 11.68
CA LEU A 70 12.89 15.61 10.79
C LEU A 70 13.81 16.12 9.69
N LEU A 71 13.41 17.17 8.94
CA LEU A 71 14.23 17.72 7.86
C LEU A 71 15.61 18.19 8.34
N HIS A 72 15.66 18.86 9.49
CA HIS A 72 16.92 19.32 10.02
C HIS A 72 17.85 18.16 10.36
N ARG A 73 17.32 17.10 10.96
CA ARG A 73 18.11 15.92 11.32
C ARG A 73 18.52 15.10 10.11
N GLU A 74 17.59 14.84 9.20
CA GLU A 74 17.80 13.91 8.08
C GLU A 74 18.54 14.56 6.90
N MET A 75 18.30 15.85 6.64
CA MET A 75 18.80 16.53 5.43
C MET A 75 19.67 17.76 5.75
N GLY A 76 19.82 18.14 7.02
CA GLY A 76 20.58 19.32 7.42
C GLY A 76 19.98 20.64 6.91
N THR A 77 18.70 20.65 6.52
CA THR A 77 17.98 21.82 6.01
C THR A 77 16.64 21.97 6.71
N GLY A 78 16.01 23.12 6.59
CA GLY A 78 14.63 23.35 7.01
C GLY A 78 13.86 24.06 5.91
N LEU A 79 12.56 24.28 6.14
CA LEU A 79 11.74 25.11 5.27
C LEU A 79 12.37 26.51 5.11
N ARG A 80 12.30 27.07 3.91
CA ARG A 80 12.73 28.43 3.61
C ARG A 80 11.56 29.41 3.71
N HIS A 81 10.33 28.94 3.50
CA HIS A 81 9.11 29.74 3.55
C HIS A 81 8.03 29.13 4.42
N SER A 82 7.10 29.97 4.89
CA SER A 82 5.90 29.49 5.57
C SER A 82 4.99 28.75 4.59
N VAL A 83 4.32 27.70 5.07
CA VAL A 83 3.41 26.85 4.29
C VAL A 83 2.03 26.87 4.95
N ASP A 84 0.99 27.04 4.15
CA ASP A 84 -0.40 26.88 4.60
C ASP A 84 -0.89 25.45 4.29
N VAL A 85 -1.36 24.73 5.30
CA VAL A 85 -1.89 23.36 5.22
C VAL A 85 -3.40 23.39 5.44
N TYR A 86 -4.17 22.93 4.46
CA TYR A 86 -5.63 22.79 4.56
C TYR A 86 -6.02 21.34 4.83
N ILE A 87 -6.77 21.08 5.90
CA ILE A 87 -7.34 19.76 6.21
C ILE A 87 -8.80 19.77 5.80
N ALA A 88 -9.17 18.92 4.84
CA ALA A 88 -10.55 18.78 4.39
C ALA A 88 -11.26 17.63 5.10
N ALA A 89 -12.49 17.86 5.54
CA ALA A 89 -13.30 16.88 6.27
C ALA A 89 -14.00 15.84 5.38
N SER A 90 -14.05 16.08 4.07
CA SER A 90 -14.66 15.18 3.08
C SER A 90 -14.04 15.38 1.71
N GLU A 91 -14.28 14.43 0.79
CA GLU A 91 -13.92 14.56 -0.64
C GLU A 91 -14.47 15.85 -1.26
N ASN A 92 -15.70 16.25 -0.90
CA ASN A 92 -16.31 17.48 -1.40
C ASN A 92 -15.62 18.74 -0.85
N ASP A 93 -15.28 18.75 0.44
CA ASP A 93 -14.53 19.85 1.04
C ASP A 93 -13.13 19.95 0.44
N TYR A 94 -12.52 18.80 0.16
CA TYR A 94 -11.21 18.72 -0.48
C TYR A 94 -11.24 19.27 -1.90
N ALA A 95 -12.22 18.86 -2.72
CA ALA A 95 -12.45 19.45 -4.04
C ALA A 95 -12.71 20.97 -3.96
N ALA A 96 -13.40 21.45 -2.92
CA ALA A 96 -13.61 22.89 -2.73
C ALA A 96 -12.32 23.64 -2.39
N VAL A 97 -11.44 23.07 -1.56
CA VAL A 97 -10.09 23.61 -1.27
C VAL A 97 -9.25 23.66 -2.54
N LEU A 98 -9.22 22.56 -3.31
CA LEU A 98 -8.49 22.46 -4.58
C LEU A 98 -8.91 23.56 -5.55
N ARG A 99 -10.21 23.81 -5.71
CA ARG A 99 -10.69 24.91 -6.56
C ARG A 99 -10.30 26.29 -6.03
N LYS A 100 -10.47 26.52 -4.73
CA LYS A 100 -10.32 27.86 -4.14
C LYS A 100 -8.85 28.28 -3.99
N GLN A 101 -7.99 27.35 -3.59
CA GLN A 101 -6.60 27.66 -3.25
C GLN A 101 -5.63 27.32 -4.38
N PHE A 102 -5.94 26.31 -5.20
CA PHE A 102 -5.07 25.84 -6.28
C PHE A 102 -5.56 26.24 -7.67
N ASP A 103 -6.69 26.94 -7.77
CA ASP A 103 -7.29 27.41 -9.02
C ASP A 103 -7.60 26.28 -10.03
N LEU A 104 -7.86 25.07 -9.50
CA LEU A 104 -8.30 23.93 -10.31
C LEU A 104 -9.71 24.15 -10.83
N SER A 105 -9.98 23.66 -12.05
CA SER A 105 -11.34 23.64 -12.59
C SER A 105 -12.24 22.74 -11.74
N ALA A 106 -13.55 22.91 -11.85
CA ALA A 106 -14.49 22.08 -11.08
C ALA A 106 -14.45 20.60 -11.49
N ASP A 107 -14.02 20.29 -12.71
CA ASP A 107 -13.88 18.92 -13.19
C ASP A 107 -12.57 18.33 -12.68
N ASP A 108 -11.43 19.01 -12.90
CA ASP A 108 -10.13 18.55 -12.42
C ASP A 108 -10.10 18.38 -10.89
N ALA A 109 -10.69 19.32 -10.14
CA ALA A 109 -10.72 19.22 -8.69
C ALA A 109 -11.53 18.01 -8.19
N ARG A 110 -12.60 17.62 -8.90
CA ARG A 110 -13.36 16.41 -8.55
C ARG A 110 -12.60 15.15 -8.91
N GLU A 111 -11.98 15.11 -10.08
CA GLU A 111 -11.14 13.98 -10.51
C GLU A 111 -9.98 13.76 -9.55
N VAL A 112 -9.25 14.81 -9.18
CA VAL A 112 -8.15 14.75 -8.21
C VAL A 112 -8.65 14.35 -6.82
N ALA A 113 -9.80 14.89 -6.37
CA ALA A 113 -10.34 14.57 -5.06
C ALA A 113 -10.72 13.10 -4.91
N ALA A 114 -11.22 12.46 -5.97
CA ALA A 114 -11.58 11.05 -5.97
C ALA A 114 -10.38 10.09 -5.87
N VAL A 115 -9.17 10.54 -6.24
CA VAL A 115 -8.01 9.65 -6.39
C VAL A 115 -6.84 9.97 -5.45
N SER A 116 -6.74 11.19 -4.92
CA SER A 116 -5.59 11.65 -4.11
C SER A 116 -5.89 11.81 -2.62
N GLY A 117 -4.88 11.50 -1.80
CA GLY A 117 -4.88 11.74 -0.34
C GLY A 117 -4.41 13.14 0.05
N GLY A 118 -3.69 13.82 -0.85
CA GLY A 118 -3.18 15.16 -0.66
C GLY A 118 -2.76 15.80 -1.99
N TRP A 119 -2.50 17.10 -1.93
CA TRP A 119 -2.04 17.87 -3.07
C TRP A 119 -1.19 19.07 -2.62
N SER A 120 -0.01 19.20 -3.22
CA SER A 120 0.95 20.25 -2.88
C SER A 120 1.18 21.22 -4.03
N GLY A 121 1.18 22.51 -3.72
CA GLY A 121 1.35 23.61 -4.66
C GLY A 121 2.52 24.48 -4.24
N GLY A 122 3.74 24.06 -4.58
CA GLY A 122 4.97 24.71 -4.12
C GLY A 122 5.03 26.22 -4.41
N ARG A 123 4.59 26.65 -5.60
CA ARG A 123 4.56 28.07 -6.01
C ARG A 123 3.69 28.94 -5.10
N ILE A 124 2.57 28.39 -4.64
CA ILE A 124 1.61 29.11 -3.79
C ILE A 124 1.83 28.82 -2.30
N ARG A 125 2.79 27.93 -1.97
CA ARG A 125 3.16 27.54 -0.60
C ARG A 125 1.99 26.94 0.18
N THR A 126 1.17 26.16 -0.52
CA THR A 126 -0.04 25.56 0.02
C THR A 126 -0.05 24.07 -0.19
N THR A 127 -0.46 23.35 0.84
CA THR A 127 -0.74 21.91 0.83
C THR A 127 -2.19 21.68 1.23
N ALA A 128 -2.88 20.76 0.58
CA ALA A 128 -4.20 20.29 0.99
C ALA A 128 -4.14 18.80 1.31
N ILE A 129 -4.85 18.40 2.37
CA ILE A 129 -4.93 17.04 2.89
C ILE A 129 -6.39 16.59 2.84
N ASN A 130 -6.66 15.46 2.20
CA ASN A 130 -8.00 14.87 2.09
C ASN A 130 -8.27 13.97 3.29
N GLY A 131 -8.96 14.47 4.33
CA GLY A 131 -9.19 13.73 5.57
C GLY A 131 -10.09 12.50 5.47
N THR A 132 -10.63 12.18 4.29
CA THR A 132 -11.49 10.99 4.04
C THR A 132 -10.98 10.06 2.96
N ALA A 133 -9.82 10.32 2.35
CA ALA A 133 -9.25 9.39 1.37
C ALA A 133 -8.83 8.08 2.07
N GLY A 134 -9.04 6.92 1.43
CA GLY A 134 -8.66 5.62 2.00
C GLY A 134 -7.17 5.41 2.29
N VAL A 135 -6.30 6.37 1.96
CA VAL A 135 -4.89 6.42 2.40
C VAL A 135 -4.74 7.18 3.73
N MET A 136 -5.84 7.47 4.42
CA MET A 136 -5.90 8.25 5.66
C MET A 136 -6.65 7.48 6.75
N ASP A 137 -6.82 6.16 6.56
CA ASP A 137 -7.64 5.29 7.41
C ASP A 137 -7.02 5.16 8.81
N THR A 138 -5.69 5.17 8.90
CA THR A 138 -4.96 5.06 10.17
C THR A 138 -4.18 6.32 10.53
N SER A 139 -3.91 6.51 11.84
CA SER A 139 -3.10 7.64 12.33
C SER A 139 -1.73 7.73 11.67
N GLY A 140 -1.04 6.59 11.54
CA GLY A 140 0.28 6.54 10.90
C GLY A 140 0.27 6.97 9.42
N GLU A 141 -0.78 6.62 8.67
CA GLU A 141 -0.91 7.03 7.28
C GLU A 141 -1.17 8.53 7.15
N ARG A 142 -2.01 9.11 8.01
CA ARG A 142 -2.24 10.56 8.06
C ARG A 142 -0.96 11.36 8.30
N ILE A 143 -0.11 10.86 9.21
CA ILE A 143 1.22 11.44 9.46
C ILE A 143 2.11 11.32 8.23
N ALA A 144 2.16 10.13 7.61
CA ALA A 144 2.99 9.86 6.44
C ALA A 144 2.59 10.74 5.24
N THR A 145 1.30 10.79 4.90
CA THR A 145 0.76 11.62 3.81
C THR A 145 1.00 13.10 4.07
N THR A 146 0.83 13.58 5.30
CA THR A 146 1.15 14.99 5.61
C THR A 146 2.64 15.27 5.42
N GLY A 147 3.52 14.36 5.85
CA GLY A 147 4.97 14.47 5.63
C GLY A 147 5.36 14.45 4.15
N HIS A 148 4.71 13.60 3.36
CA HIS A 148 4.86 13.51 1.91
C HIS A 148 4.54 14.85 1.24
N GLU A 149 3.37 15.42 1.50
CA GLU A 149 2.94 16.67 0.85
C GLU A 149 3.80 17.88 1.26
N LEU A 150 4.25 17.91 2.52
CA LEU A 150 5.19 18.91 3.00
C LEU A 150 6.57 18.74 2.37
N PHE A 151 6.97 17.52 2.02
CA PHE A 151 8.24 17.31 1.33
C PHE A 151 8.22 17.84 -0.11
N HIS A 152 7.09 17.78 -0.81
CA HIS A 152 6.95 18.47 -2.10
C HIS A 152 7.20 19.99 -2.00
N GLN A 153 6.87 20.64 -0.87
CA GLN A 153 7.23 22.04 -0.66
C GLN A 153 8.75 22.23 -0.59
N VAL A 154 9.47 21.31 0.07
CA VAL A 154 10.93 21.33 0.15
C VAL A 154 11.56 21.06 -1.22
N GLN A 155 11.03 20.10 -1.98
CA GLN A 155 11.49 19.79 -3.34
C GLN A 155 11.35 21.01 -4.25
N TYR A 156 10.22 21.71 -4.16
CA TYR A 156 9.98 22.97 -4.87
C TYR A 156 10.98 24.06 -4.47
N GLU A 157 11.20 24.28 -3.16
CA GLU A 157 12.15 25.27 -2.64
C GLU A 157 13.59 25.00 -3.12
N LEU A 158 14.04 23.75 -3.05
CA LEU A 158 15.39 23.33 -3.45
C LEU A 158 15.60 23.38 -4.96
N SER A 159 14.57 23.02 -5.74
CA SER A 159 14.65 22.97 -7.20
C SER A 159 14.25 24.28 -7.88
N HIS A 160 13.86 25.31 -7.13
CA HIS A 160 13.29 26.54 -7.68
C HIS A 160 12.09 26.28 -8.61
N GLY A 161 11.26 25.30 -8.25
CA GLY A 161 10.05 24.90 -8.96
C GLY A 161 10.25 24.09 -10.23
N ASN A 162 11.41 23.44 -10.39
CA ASN A 162 11.67 22.54 -11.52
C ASN A 162 11.43 21.06 -11.16
N ASP A 163 10.97 20.74 -9.95
CA ASP A 163 10.58 19.41 -9.47
C ASP A 163 9.36 18.83 -10.21
N THR A 164 8.44 19.69 -10.63
CA THR A 164 7.27 19.31 -11.43
C THR A 164 7.47 19.46 -12.94
N ASP A 165 8.68 19.80 -13.39
CA ASP A 165 9.02 19.92 -14.81
C ASP A 165 9.06 18.53 -15.48
N GLU A 166 8.80 18.46 -16.79
CA GLU A 166 8.88 17.21 -17.56
C GLU A 166 10.32 16.64 -17.57
N GLN A 167 11.32 17.51 -17.41
CA GLN A 167 12.73 17.13 -17.33
C GLN A 167 13.13 16.59 -15.95
N ALA A 168 12.30 16.73 -14.92
CA ALA A 168 12.53 16.10 -13.62
C ALA A 168 12.29 14.58 -13.69
N LEU A 169 12.87 13.85 -12.74
CA LEU A 169 12.61 12.42 -12.59
C LEU A 169 11.38 12.22 -11.70
N PHE A 170 10.23 11.91 -12.31
CA PHE A 170 8.96 11.76 -11.60
C PHE A 170 9.05 10.75 -10.46
N TRP A 171 9.57 9.55 -10.73
CA TRP A 171 9.70 8.50 -9.71
C TRP A 171 10.51 8.92 -8.48
N LEU A 172 11.53 9.77 -8.67
CA LEU A 172 12.38 10.23 -7.58
C LEU A 172 11.70 11.34 -6.80
N SER A 173 10.87 12.17 -7.46
CA SER A 173 10.04 13.18 -6.79
C SER A 173 9.01 12.52 -5.86
N GLU A 174 8.16 11.65 -6.40
CA GLU A 174 7.09 11.00 -5.62
C GLU A 174 7.68 10.02 -4.58
N GLY A 175 8.56 9.12 -5.01
CA GLY A 175 9.10 8.10 -4.11
C GLY A 175 9.98 8.67 -2.99
N SER A 176 10.60 9.85 -3.18
CA SER A 176 11.30 10.52 -2.07
C SER A 176 10.37 11.26 -1.13
N ALA A 177 9.21 11.74 -1.59
CA ALA A 177 8.16 12.27 -0.72
C ALA A 177 7.57 11.18 0.17
N ASP A 178 7.26 10.01 -0.39
CA ASP A 178 6.80 8.85 0.38
C ASP A 178 7.88 8.31 1.34
N TYR A 179 9.15 8.28 0.91
CA TYR A 179 10.27 7.94 1.80
C TYR A 179 10.34 8.86 3.03
N ILE A 180 10.26 10.19 2.84
CA ILE A 180 10.30 11.16 3.94
C ILE A 180 9.04 11.07 4.81
N GLY A 181 7.87 10.89 4.20
CA GLY A 181 6.61 10.64 4.90
C GLY A 181 6.70 9.40 5.80
N ALA A 182 7.24 8.30 5.27
CA ALA A 182 7.44 7.06 6.01
C ALA A 182 8.44 7.22 7.17
N LEU A 183 9.53 7.98 6.99
CA LEU A 183 10.46 8.30 8.08
C LEU A 183 9.81 9.16 9.18
N LEU A 184 8.90 10.09 8.80
CA LEU A 184 8.15 10.88 9.77
C LEU A 184 7.23 9.98 10.60
N ALA A 185 6.46 9.13 9.92
CA ALA A 185 5.54 8.20 10.57
C ALA A 185 6.29 7.25 11.54
N ASP A 186 7.37 6.62 11.11
CA ASP A 186 8.21 5.71 11.92
C ASP A 186 8.65 6.33 13.26
N GLN A 187 8.91 7.64 13.28
CA GLN A 187 9.44 8.30 14.47
C GLN A 187 8.39 8.83 15.43
N TYR A 188 7.19 9.07 14.94
CA TYR A 188 6.15 9.77 15.69
C TYR A 188 4.89 8.92 15.87
N GLY A 189 5.07 7.60 15.97
CA GLY A 189 4.02 6.66 16.37
C GLY A 189 3.18 6.09 15.23
N GLY A 190 3.62 6.25 13.98
CA GLY A 190 3.04 5.63 12.81
C GLY A 190 3.73 4.31 12.44
N ARG A 191 3.44 3.85 11.22
CA ARG A 191 3.95 2.58 10.68
C ARG A 191 5.50 2.55 10.67
N PRO A 192 6.14 1.45 11.12
CA PRO A 192 7.58 1.32 11.07
C PRO A 192 8.14 1.44 9.63
N PHE A 193 9.28 2.10 9.47
CA PHE A 193 9.88 2.35 8.15
C PHE A 193 10.20 1.04 7.41
N ALA A 194 10.71 0.04 8.12
CA ALA A 194 10.99 -1.28 7.55
C ALA A 194 9.71 -1.97 7.04
N LYS A 195 8.57 -1.77 7.73
CA LYS A 195 7.29 -2.30 7.29
C LYS A 195 6.79 -1.60 6.03
N TRP A 196 6.91 -0.27 5.94
CA TRP A 196 6.55 0.46 4.71
C TRP A 196 7.28 -0.10 3.48
N GLN A 197 8.58 -0.40 3.61
CA GLN A 197 9.38 -1.04 2.54
C GLN A 197 8.82 -2.40 2.11
N MET A 198 8.45 -3.24 3.09
CA MET A 198 7.87 -4.55 2.83
C MET A 198 6.47 -4.43 2.19
N ASP A 199 5.64 -3.51 2.66
CA ASP A 199 4.29 -3.26 2.14
C ASP A 199 4.34 -2.79 0.68
N VAL A 200 5.29 -1.92 0.32
CA VAL A 200 5.50 -1.47 -1.07
C VAL A 200 5.86 -2.66 -1.97
N LEU A 201 6.80 -3.50 -1.55
CA LEU A 201 7.21 -4.68 -2.33
C LEU A 201 6.06 -5.68 -2.48
N ASP A 202 5.36 -5.97 -1.39
CA ASP A 202 4.23 -6.90 -1.38
C ASP A 202 3.08 -6.40 -2.27
N ALA A 203 2.72 -5.13 -2.18
CA ALA A 203 1.70 -4.52 -3.03
C ALA A 203 2.02 -4.67 -4.52
N LEU A 204 3.29 -4.47 -4.92
CA LEU A 204 3.72 -4.63 -6.31
C LEU A 204 3.77 -6.10 -6.76
N LEU A 205 4.06 -7.03 -5.86
CA LEU A 205 4.07 -8.46 -6.16
C LEU A 205 2.65 -9.04 -6.25
N ALA A 206 1.72 -8.52 -5.46
CA ALA A 206 0.32 -8.89 -5.48
C ALA A 206 -0.47 -8.20 -6.60
N ALA A 207 0.04 -7.08 -7.11
CA ALA A 207 -0.59 -6.33 -8.18
C ALA A 207 -0.68 -7.16 -9.48
N PRO A 208 -1.87 -7.31 -10.07
CA PRO A 208 -2.03 -8.06 -11.32
C PRO A 208 -1.37 -7.34 -12.51
N LYS A 209 -1.25 -6.01 -12.41
CA LYS A 209 -0.66 -5.11 -13.38
C LYS A 209 0.19 -4.09 -12.64
N VAL A 210 1.40 -3.90 -13.13
CA VAL A 210 2.36 -2.95 -12.56
C VAL A 210 2.94 -2.14 -13.69
N ILE A 211 3.08 -0.83 -13.48
CA ILE A 211 3.74 0.06 -14.43
C ILE A 211 5.20 -0.39 -14.68
N ARG A 212 5.68 -0.13 -15.89
CA ARG A 212 7.09 -0.34 -16.21
C ARG A 212 7.93 0.76 -15.58
N PRO A 213 9.06 0.46 -14.93
CA PRO A 213 9.93 1.47 -14.32
C PRO A 213 10.37 2.55 -15.32
N GLU A 214 10.60 2.16 -16.57
CA GLU A 214 10.99 3.07 -17.66
C GLU A 214 9.91 4.13 -17.95
N SER A 215 8.65 3.84 -17.64
CA SER A 215 7.51 4.74 -17.85
C SER A 215 7.35 5.79 -16.76
N LEU A 216 8.16 5.77 -15.69
CA LEU A 216 8.09 6.73 -14.58
C LEU A 216 9.23 7.75 -14.59
N MET A 217 9.99 7.83 -15.67
CA MET A 217 11.15 8.73 -15.78
C MET A 217 10.71 10.19 -15.95
N HIS A 218 10.13 10.50 -17.11
CA HIS A 218 9.72 11.84 -17.50
C HIS A 218 8.24 11.81 -17.87
N LEU A 219 7.43 12.57 -17.13
CA LEU A 219 5.99 12.62 -17.32
C LEU A 219 5.52 14.05 -17.55
N ASP A 220 4.77 14.26 -18.63
CA ASP A 220 3.96 15.45 -18.84
C ASP A 220 2.74 15.46 -17.89
N PHE A 221 2.02 16.59 -17.86
CA PHE A 221 0.87 16.75 -16.96
C PHE A 221 -0.25 15.73 -17.19
N GLU A 222 -0.56 15.40 -18.46
CA GLU A 222 -1.60 14.41 -18.78
C GLU A 222 -1.16 13.00 -18.39
N GLN A 223 0.11 12.68 -18.62
CA GLN A 223 0.70 11.41 -18.20
C GLN A 223 0.75 11.27 -16.69
N ARG A 224 1.08 12.34 -15.93
CA ARG A 224 1.00 12.35 -14.46
C ARG A 224 -0.41 12.01 -13.99
N LYS A 225 -1.44 12.67 -14.54
CA LYS A 225 -2.85 12.34 -14.23
C LYS A 225 -3.20 10.88 -14.53
N ALA A 226 -2.76 10.35 -15.67
CA ALA A 226 -3.00 8.95 -16.03
C ALA A 226 -2.30 7.95 -15.09
N VAL A 227 -1.14 8.33 -14.55
CA VAL A 227 -0.36 7.53 -13.60
C VAL A 227 -0.94 7.59 -12.18
N MET A 228 -1.65 8.68 -11.83
CA MET A 228 -2.39 8.82 -10.58
C MET A 228 -3.64 7.95 -10.48
N ALA A 229 -4.23 7.55 -11.62
CA ALA A 229 -5.29 6.54 -11.63
C ALA A 229 -4.69 5.20 -11.16
N ARG A 230 -5.23 4.64 -10.06
CA ARG A 230 -4.64 3.55 -9.25
C ARG A 230 -4.34 2.24 -10.00
N GLU A 231 -4.73 2.12 -11.26
CA GLU A 231 -4.71 0.88 -12.06
C GLU A 231 -3.32 0.26 -12.29
N ASN A 232 -2.21 0.99 -12.05
CA ASN A 232 -0.86 0.51 -12.37
C ASN A 232 0.16 0.55 -11.23
N HIS A 233 -0.25 0.85 -9.99
CA HIS A 233 0.64 0.89 -8.80
C HIS A 233 1.90 1.75 -9.00
N ALA A 234 1.74 2.91 -9.62
CA ALA A 234 2.87 3.73 -10.03
C ALA A 234 3.63 4.36 -8.88
N TYR A 235 2.93 4.82 -7.85
CA TYR A 235 3.53 5.34 -6.62
C TYR A 235 4.34 4.26 -5.92
N GLN A 236 3.78 3.06 -5.74
CA GLN A 236 4.54 1.95 -5.13
C GLN A 236 5.78 1.59 -5.97
N MET A 237 5.72 1.66 -7.30
CA MET A 237 6.90 1.46 -8.14
C MET A 237 7.94 2.57 -7.94
N ALA A 238 7.51 3.84 -7.84
CA ALA A 238 8.38 4.97 -7.51
C ALA A 238 9.04 4.83 -6.13
N ASP A 239 8.30 4.36 -5.13
CA ASP A 239 8.77 4.04 -3.79
C ASP A 239 9.84 2.95 -3.84
N LEU A 240 9.56 1.86 -4.55
CA LEU A 240 10.49 0.73 -4.66
C LEU A 240 11.77 1.14 -5.37
N MET A 241 11.66 1.96 -6.42
CA MET A 241 12.81 2.54 -7.13
C MET A 241 13.63 3.43 -6.17
N THR A 242 12.98 4.33 -5.45
CA THR A 242 13.63 5.24 -4.50
C THR A 242 14.32 4.48 -3.38
N TRP A 243 13.62 3.54 -2.74
CA TRP A 243 14.22 2.67 -1.74
C TRP A 243 15.43 1.91 -2.29
N TYR A 244 15.31 1.30 -3.48
CA TYR A 244 16.40 0.54 -4.10
C TYR A 244 17.63 1.41 -4.39
N LEU A 245 17.43 2.68 -4.76
CA LEU A 245 18.52 3.64 -4.92
C LEU A 245 19.18 3.95 -3.58
N LEU A 246 18.39 4.34 -2.58
CA LEU A 246 18.89 4.92 -1.34
C LEU A 246 19.58 3.89 -0.45
N GLN A 247 19.15 2.61 -0.47
CA GLN A 247 19.80 1.54 0.29
C GLN A 247 21.26 1.26 -0.11
N ARG A 248 21.73 1.83 -1.23
CA ARG A 248 23.13 1.72 -1.68
C ARG A 248 24.08 2.56 -0.82
N TYR A 249 23.55 3.48 -0.02
CA TYR A 249 24.32 4.43 0.77
C TYR A 249 23.91 4.35 2.25
N PRO A 250 24.81 4.71 3.19
CA PRO A 250 24.40 5.02 4.55
C PRO A 250 23.30 6.09 4.57
N ARG A 251 22.36 6.02 5.52
CA ARG A 251 21.16 6.89 5.54
C ARG A 251 21.48 8.38 5.43
N GLU A 252 22.44 8.88 6.21
CA GLU A 252 22.85 10.30 6.17
C GLU A 252 23.34 10.72 4.78
N GLU A 253 24.15 9.87 4.14
CA GLU A 253 24.65 10.11 2.78
C GLU A 253 23.52 10.03 1.74
N ALA A 254 22.59 9.08 1.89
CA ALA A 254 21.44 8.92 1.00
C ALA A 254 20.57 10.19 0.97
N ASN A 255 20.28 10.75 2.15
CA ASN A 255 19.49 11.96 2.30
C ASN A 255 20.21 13.20 1.76
N ASP A 256 21.53 13.30 1.97
CA ASP A 256 22.34 14.37 1.39
C ASP A 256 22.36 14.30 -0.14
N ARG A 257 22.41 13.11 -0.73
CA ARG A 257 22.33 12.92 -2.17
C ARG A 257 20.96 13.31 -2.73
N LEU A 258 19.86 12.96 -2.05
CA LEU A 258 18.50 13.43 -2.41
C LEU A 258 18.41 14.95 -2.42
N LYS A 259 18.87 15.61 -1.34
CA LYS A 259 18.93 17.07 -1.26
C LYS A 259 19.70 17.67 -2.43
N ASN A 260 20.90 17.12 -2.70
CA ASN A 260 21.77 17.58 -3.78
C ASN A 260 21.16 17.40 -5.16
N TYR A 261 20.38 16.33 -5.38
CA TYR A 261 19.63 16.15 -6.61
C TYR A 261 18.69 17.33 -6.89
N PHE A 262 17.82 17.69 -5.94
CA PHE A 262 16.87 18.80 -6.13
C PHE A 262 17.57 20.14 -6.26
N TYR A 263 18.64 20.39 -5.49
CA TYR A 263 19.45 21.60 -5.64
C TYR A 263 20.05 21.72 -7.06
N MET A 264 20.63 20.64 -7.59
CA MET A 264 21.20 20.63 -8.94
C MET A 264 20.13 20.72 -10.04
N LEU A 265 18.95 20.16 -9.80
CA LEU A 265 17.80 20.30 -10.69
C LEU A 265 17.42 21.78 -10.86
N GLY A 266 17.46 22.56 -9.78
CA GLY A 266 17.22 24.01 -9.83
C GLY A 266 18.25 24.81 -10.63
N GLU A 267 19.52 24.38 -10.63
CA GLU A 267 20.57 25.04 -11.40
C GLU A 267 20.51 24.76 -12.90
N LYS A 268 20.09 23.55 -13.29
CA LYS A 268 20.28 23.04 -14.66
C LYS A 268 19.01 22.69 -15.42
N LYS A 269 17.90 22.39 -14.73
CA LYS A 269 16.64 21.92 -15.31
C LYS A 269 16.77 20.63 -16.13
N ASP A 270 17.67 19.75 -15.70
CA ASP A 270 17.91 18.45 -16.33
C ASP A 270 18.03 17.41 -15.22
N GLY A 271 16.98 16.59 -15.07
CA GLY A 271 16.88 15.58 -14.03
C GLY A 271 17.91 14.48 -14.18
N GLU A 272 18.24 14.04 -15.39
CA GLU A 272 19.24 12.99 -15.58
C GLU A 272 20.64 13.46 -15.24
N ALA A 273 21.00 14.69 -15.64
CA ALA A 273 22.29 15.28 -15.29
C ALA A 273 22.41 15.58 -13.79
N ALA A 274 21.33 16.04 -13.15
CA ALA A 274 21.28 16.22 -11.70
C ALA A 274 21.44 14.87 -10.98
N PHE A 275 20.74 13.83 -11.44
CA PHE A 275 20.84 12.48 -10.90
C PHE A 275 22.27 11.93 -11.01
N ALA A 276 22.89 12.02 -12.18
CA ALA A 276 24.24 11.52 -12.41
C ALA A 276 25.28 12.16 -11.48
N ARG A 277 25.12 13.46 -11.19
CA ARG A 277 26.00 14.18 -10.27
C ARG A 277 25.72 13.85 -8.81
N ALA A 278 24.46 13.77 -8.42
CA ALA A 278 24.05 13.52 -7.04
C ALA A 278 24.37 12.09 -6.60
N PHE A 279 24.15 11.10 -7.47
CA PHE A 279 24.29 9.66 -7.14
C PHE A 279 25.56 9.01 -7.71
N GLY A 280 26.25 9.68 -8.64
CA GLY A 280 27.48 9.16 -9.23
C GLY A 280 27.25 8.03 -10.25
N MET A 281 26.04 7.88 -10.77
CA MET A 281 25.68 6.90 -11.79
C MET A 281 24.61 7.45 -12.74
N SER A 282 24.58 7.00 -14.00
CA SER A 282 23.55 7.44 -14.92
C SER A 282 22.17 6.88 -14.56
N SER A 283 21.09 7.60 -14.91
CA SER A 283 19.71 7.14 -14.79
C SER A 283 19.49 5.83 -15.55
N ALA A 284 20.07 5.70 -16.75
CA ALA A 284 19.98 4.51 -17.59
C ALA A 284 20.66 3.28 -16.96
N ASP A 285 21.84 3.45 -16.34
CA ASP A 285 22.52 2.35 -15.63
C ASP A 285 21.72 1.92 -14.40
N TYR A 286 21.19 2.89 -13.65
CA TYR A 286 20.32 2.62 -12.51
C TYR A 286 19.08 1.82 -12.92
N LEU A 287 18.39 2.26 -13.97
CA LEU A 287 17.17 1.62 -14.46
C LEU A 287 17.43 0.20 -14.95
N ARG A 288 18.56 -0.04 -15.64
CA ARG A 288 18.97 -1.39 -16.05
C ARG A 288 19.21 -2.30 -14.85
N GLU A 289 19.90 -1.82 -13.82
CA GLU A 289 20.16 -2.58 -12.59
C GLU A 289 18.86 -2.87 -11.83
N PHE A 290 18.02 -1.85 -11.66
CA PHE A 290 16.73 -1.97 -10.99
C PHE A 290 15.80 -2.95 -11.72
N SER A 291 15.64 -2.81 -13.03
CA SER A 291 14.78 -3.71 -13.81
C SER A 291 15.26 -5.16 -13.73
N ALA A 292 16.57 -5.42 -13.77
CA ALA A 292 17.12 -6.76 -13.59
C ALA A 292 16.83 -7.32 -12.18
N TRP A 293 17.07 -6.53 -11.15
CA TRP A 293 16.77 -6.89 -9.77
C TRP A 293 15.27 -7.15 -9.56
N TRP A 294 14.40 -6.30 -10.09
CA TRP A 294 12.94 -6.45 -9.99
C TRP A 294 12.43 -7.74 -10.67
N GLN A 295 12.96 -8.10 -11.84
CA GLN A 295 12.63 -9.39 -12.46
C GLN A 295 13.06 -10.58 -11.61
N GLN A 296 14.17 -10.46 -10.88
CA GLN A 296 14.62 -11.50 -9.96
C GLN A 296 13.68 -11.60 -8.75
N GLN A 297 13.29 -10.47 -8.15
CA GLN A 297 12.38 -10.45 -6.99
C GLN A 297 11.05 -11.15 -7.28
N LYS A 298 10.45 -10.91 -8.45
CA LYS A 298 9.20 -11.57 -8.87
C LYS A 298 9.28 -13.10 -9.00
N GLN A 299 10.47 -13.66 -9.04
CA GLN A 299 10.70 -15.11 -9.14
C GLN A 299 11.08 -15.73 -7.81
N GLN A 300 11.30 -14.93 -6.76
CA GLN A 300 11.68 -15.45 -5.46
C GLN A 300 10.45 -16.01 -4.73
N PRO A 301 10.55 -17.20 -4.13
CA PRO A 301 9.55 -17.68 -3.19
C PRO A 301 9.41 -16.73 -2.01
N ALA A 302 8.23 -16.70 -1.40
CA ALA A 302 7.94 -15.83 -0.27
C ALA A 302 8.87 -16.13 0.91
N GLU A 303 9.48 -15.09 1.45
CA GLU A 303 10.20 -15.13 2.71
C GLU A 303 9.23 -14.84 3.86
N ILE A 304 9.16 -15.74 4.84
CA ILE A 304 8.27 -15.59 6.00
C ILE A 304 9.12 -15.40 7.26
N HIS A 305 9.08 -14.18 7.80
CA HIS A 305 9.62 -13.85 9.11
C HIS A 305 8.56 -14.10 10.19
N TYR A 306 9.02 -14.52 11.37
CA TYR A 306 8.13 -14.78 12.50
C TYR A 306 8.57 -13.96 13.71
N GLU A 307 7.69 -13.09 14.18
CA GLU A 307 7.84 -12.42 15.46
C GLU A 307 7.04 -13.18 16.51
N VAL A 308 7.71 -13.75 17.49
CA VAL A 308 7.07 -14.53 18.57
C VAL A 308 6.95 -13.64 19.80
N ARG A 309 5.73 -13.23 20.13
CA ARG A 309 5.48 -12.35 21.28
C ARG A 309 5.47 -13.14 22.58
N ALA A 310 5.60 -12.42 23.70
CA ALA A 310 5.63 -13.01 25.03
C ALA A 310 4.39 -13.89 25.27
N GLY A 311 4.55 -15.02 25.96
CA GLY A 311 3.46 -15.95 26.26
C GLY A 311 3.12 -16.97 25.16
N VAL A 312 3.66 -16.83 23.94
CA VAL A 312 3.63 -17.91 22.94
C VAL A 312 4.72 -18.93 23.24
N THR A 313 4.36 -20.22 23.35
CA THR A 313 5.36 -21.26 23.65
C THR A 313 6.22 -21.59 22.42
N PRO A 314 7.48 -22.02 22.60
CA PRO A 314 8.34 -22.44 21.50
C PRO A 314 7.73 -23.56 20.65
N GLU A 315 6.99 -24.50 21.27
CA GLU A 315 6.33 -25.61 20.58
C GLU A 315 5.20 -25.12 19.68
N MET A 316 4.38 -24.18 20.17
CA MET A 316 3.32 -23.57 19.36
C MET A 316 3.93 -22.78 18.18
N ALA A 317 4.96 -21.99 18.44
CA ALA A 317 5.65 -21.26 17.39
C ALA A 317 6.26 -22.20 16.32
N ALA A 318 6.87 -23.30 16.74
CA ALA A 318 7.40 -24.31 15.82
C ALA A 318 6.29 -24.97 14.99
N ALA A 319 5.17 -25.34 15.63
CA ALA A 319 4.03 -25.94 14.95
C ALA A 319 3.40 -25.01 13.92
N VAL A 320 3.25 -23.71 14.24
CA VAL A 320 2.75 -22.71 13.27
C VAL A 320 3.69 -22.59 12.07
N LYS A 321 5.01 -22.47 12.31
CA LYS A 321 6.01 -22.39 11.24
C LYS A 321 5.96 -23.59 10.31
N GLU A 322 5.86 -24.78 10.89
CA GLU A 322 5.76 -26.03 10.12
C GLU A 322 4.48 -26.06 9.26
N GLU A 323 3.33 -25.69 9.81
CA GLU A 323 2.06 -25.74 9.06
C GLU A 323 1.94 -24.66 7.98
N VAL A 324 2.50 -23.46 8.19
CA VAL A 324 2.59 -22.46 7.13
C VAL A 324 3.46 -22.97 5.99
N ARG A 325 4.64 -23.53 6.27
CA ARG A 325 5.51 -24.14 5.24
C ARG A 325 4.79 -25.27 4.50
N ASN A 326 4.13 -26.18 5.22
CA ASN A 326 3.39 -27.29 4.60
C ASN A 326 2.24 -26.77 3.70
N SER A 327 1.63 -25.65 4.09
CA SER A 327 0.59 -24.98 3.29
C SER A 327 1.16 -24.35 2.02
N GLN A 328 2.33 -23.71 2.09
CA GLN A 328 3.06 -23.21 0.91
C GLN A 328 3.40 -24.35 -0.06
N ASP A 329 3.88 -25.48 0.45
CA ASP A 329 4.19 -26.68 -0.35
C ASP A 329 2.93 -27.25 -1.02
N PHE A 330 1.81 -27.31 -0.30
CA PHE A 330 0.54 -27.76 -0.83
C PHE A 330 0.08 -26.89 -2.00
N LEU A 331 0.05 -25.56 -1.83
CA LEU A 331 -0.35 -24.63 -2.88
C LEU A 331 0.59 -24.75 -4.09
N THR A 332 1.89 -24.87 -3.86
CA THR A 332 2.89 -25.05 -4.92
C THR A 332 2.63 -26.32 -5.73
N LYS A 333 2.35 -27.45 -5.08
CA LYS A 333 2.02 -28.71 -5.75
C LYS A 333 0.73 -28.64 -6.56
N ARG A 334 -0.27 -27.90 -6.09
CA ARG A 334 -1.61 -27.82 -6.73
C ARG A 334 -1.69 -26.78 -7.84
N PHE A 335 -1.02 -25.65 -7.67
CA PHE A 335 -1.09 -24.52 -8.59
C PHE A 335 0.15 -24.35 -9.46
N GLY A 336 1.26 -25.03 -9.16
CA GLY A 336 2.53 -24.90 -9.88
C GLY A 336 3.19 -23.53 -9.71
N ARG A 337 2.82 -22.81 -8.65
CA ARG A 337 3.29 -21.46 -8.30
C ARG A 337 3.51 -21.36 -6.80
N THR A 338 4.59 -20.68 -6.43
CA THR A 338 4.89 -20.31 -5.04
C THR A 338 4.29 -18.93 -4.75
N LEU A 339 3.95 -18.69 -3.49
CA LEU A 339 3.82 -17.31 -3.00
C LEU A 339 5.13 -16.55 -3.26
N GLY A 340 5.04 -15.26 -3.58
CA GLY A 340 6.19 -14.34 -3.63
C GLY A 340 6.18 -13.35 -2.48
N GLY A 341 7.24 -12.55 -2.33
CA GLY A 341 7.26 -11.42 -1.39
C GLY A 341 7.90 -11.70 -0.04
N ALA A 342 7.73 -10.77 0.90
CA ALA A 342 8.29 -10.88 2.24
C ALA A 342 7.18 -10.55 3.25
N TYR A 343 6.88 -11.50 4.14
CA TYR A 343 5.82 -11.36 5.13
C TYR A 343 6.36 -11.50 6.53
N THR A 344 5.78 -10.76 7.47
CA THR A 344 5.97 -10.98 8.91
C THR A 344 4.70 -11.56 9.52
N ILE A 345 4.78 -12.79 10.04
CA ILE A 345 3.71 -13.38 10.85
C ILE A 345 4.03 -13.15 12.32
N ILE A 346 3.21 -12.35 12.98
CA ILE A 346 3.35 -12.03 14.40
C ILE A 346 2.44 -12.96 15.19
N LEU A 347 3.05 -13.79 16.03
CA LEU A 347 2.33 -14.73 16.88
C LEU A 347 1.97 -14.05 18.19
N THR A 348 0.67 -13.87 18.41
CA THR A 348 0.09 -13.20 19.58
C THR A 348 -0.60 -14.22 20.48
N ASN A 349 -0.57 -13.99 21.79
CA ASN A 349 -1.06 -14.96 22.78
C ASN A 349 -2.51 -14.72 23.24
N SER A 350 -3.15 -13.65 22.76
CA SER A 350 -4.49 -13.24 23.17
C SER A 350 -4.99 -12.14 22.24
N ARG A 351 -6.29 -11.80 22.34
CA ARG A 351 -6.88 -10.65 21.64
C ARG A 351 -6.18 -9.34 22.02
N ASP A 352 -5.95 -9.10 23.31
CA ASP A 352 -5.35 -7.86 23.79
C ASP A 352 -3.88 -7.72 23.31
N ASP A 353 -3.14 -8.83 23.26
CA ASP A 353 -1.79 -8.86 22.69
C ASP A 353 -1.81 -8.61 21.16
N MET A 354 -2.84 -9.08 20.47
CA MET A 354 -3.05 -8.79 19.04
C MET A 354 -3.34 -7.32 18.78
N VAL A 355 -4.20 -6.69 19.59
CA VAL A 355 -4.48 -5.25 19.55
C VAL A 355 -3.22 -4.44 19.81
N GLN A 356 -2.43 -4.83 20.83
CA GLN A 356 -1.16 -4.15 21.12
C GLN A 356 -0.18 -4.27 19.96
N ALA A 357 -0.10 -5.44 19.32
CA ALA A 357 0.75 -5.66 18.16
C ALA A 357 0.27 -4.84 16.94
N ALA A 358 -1.04 -4.75 16.69
CA ALA A 358 -1.61 -3.90 15.64
C ALA A 358 -1.27 -2.42 15.86
N ALA A 359 -1.41 -1.91 17.09
CA ALA A 359 -1.10 -0.51 17.40
C ALA A 359 0.38 -0.18 17.10
N VAL A 360 1.31 -1.04 17.52
CA VAL A 360 2.75 -0.80 17.35
C VAL A 360 3.22 -1.03 15.92
N LEU A 361 2.76 -2.11 15.28
CA LEU A 361 3.35 -2.60 14.04
C LEU A 361 2.56 -2.17 12.80
N ALA A 362 1.27 -1.88 12.93
CA ALA A 362 0.47 -1.32 11.85
C ALA A 362 0.29 0.21 11.94
N GLY A 363 0.85 0.87 12.96
CA GLY A 363 0.78 2.33 13.11
C GLY A 363 -0.63 2.85 13.40
N MET A 364 -1.42 2.03 14.09
CA MET A 364 -2.82 2.29 14.42
C MET A 364 -2.92 2.90 15.82
N SER A 365 -3.89 3.78 16.02
CA SER A 365 -4.35 4.14 17.37
C SER A 365 -4.95 2.92 18.08
N GLU A 366 -5.11 3.00 19.41
CA GLU A 366 -5.69 1.91 20.20
C GLU A 366 -7.14 1.57 19.78
N GLU A 367 -7.92 2.58 19.40
CA GLU A 367 -9.29 2.41 18.89
C GLU A 367 -9.28 1.71 17.53
N GLU A 368 -8.49 2.22 16.58
CA GLU A 368 -8.30 1.61 15.25
C GLU A 368 -7.80 0.15 15.38
N ALA A 369 -6.85 -0.11 16.27
CA ALA A 369 -6.30 -1.44 16.50
C ALA A 369 -7.33 -2.42 17.10
N ASN A 370 -8.23 -1.94 17.96
CA ASN A 370 -9.32 -2.76 18.53
C ASN A 370 -10.32 -3.16 17.45
N ASP A 371 -10.75 -2.21 16.64
CA ASP A 371 -11.70 -2.44 15.55
C ASP A 371 -11.09 -3.33 14.47
N PHE A 372 -9.83 -3.07 14.11
CA PHE A 372 -9.07 -3.87 13.16
C PHE A 372 -8.91 -5.31 13.62
N SER A 373 -8.58 -5.54 14.89
CA SER A 373 -8.32 -6.88 15.44
C SER A 373 -9.61 -7.69 15.64
N GLY A 374 -10.69 -7.05 16.09
CA GLY A 374 -11.99 -7.71 16.34
C GLY A 374 -11.87 -8.97 17.22
N ASP A 375 -12.71 -9.97 16.94
CA ASP A 375 -12.62 -11.34 17.48
C ASP A 375 -11.92 -12.30 16.49
N SER A 376 -11.19 -11.74 15.53
CA SER A 376 -10.59 -12.49 14.43
C SER A 376 -9.47 -13.40 14.93
N LEU A 377 -9.34 -14.58 14.29
CA LEU A 377 -8.20 -15.46 14.52
C LEU A 377 -6.90 -14.86 13.96
N TRP A 378 -6.99 -14.21 12.80
CA TRP A 378 -5.90 -13.45 12.21
C TRP A 378 -6.44 -12.23 11.48
N VAL A 379 -5.57 -11.24 11.31
CA VAL A 379 -5.83 -10.04 10.51
C VAL A 379 -4.59 -9.71 9.67
N GLU A 380 -4.82 -9.18 8.47
CA GLU A 380 -3.79 -8.90 7.47
C GLU A 380 -3.66 -7.39 7.30
N SER A 381 -2.46 -6.85 7.46
CA SER A 381 -2.11 -5.44 7.24
C SER A 381 -0.91 -5.41 6.31
N GLY A 382 -1.16 -5.34 5.00
CA GLY A 382 -0.12 -5.44 3.97
C GLY A 382 0.76 -6.68 4.15
N SER A 383 2.07 -6.46 4.24
CA SER A 383 3.08 -7.51 4.44
C SER A 383 3.08 -8.16 5.84
N THR A 384 2.12 -7.84 6.71
CA THR A 384 2.09 -8.28 8.10
C THR A 384 0.81 -9.03 8.43
N ILE A 385 0.95 -10.22 9.02
CA ILE A 385 -0.18 -11.04 9.49
C ILE A 385 -0.09 -11.16 11.00
N LEU A 386 -1.10 -10.65 11.70
CA LEU A 386 -1.25 -10.84 13.13
C LEU A 386 -2.06 -12.10 13.36
N LEU A 387 -1.52 -13.06 14.11
CA LEU A 387 -2.14 -14.37 14.34
C LEU A 387 -2.31 -14.63 15.84
N ASN A 388 -3.55 -14.80 16.29
CA ASN A 388 -3.85 -15.17 17.67
C ASN A 388 -3.73 -16.69 17.86
N VAL A 389 -2.58 -17.14 18.35
CA VAL A 389 -2.29 -18.58 18.49
C VAL A 389 -2.99 -19.24 19.67
N ALA A 390 -3.59 -18.46 20.59
CA ALA A 390 -4.36 -19.02 21.70
C ALA A 390 -5.60 -19.78 21.22
N ASN A 391 -6.09 -19.45 20.02
CA ASN A 391 -7.22 -20.13 19.39
C ASN A 391 -6.80 -21.29 18.47
N LEU A 392 -5.52 -21.70 18.49
CA LEU A 392 -4.95 -22.76 17.62
C LEU A 392 -4.41 -23.98 18.39
N THR A 393 -4.95 -24.25 19.58
CA THR A 393 -4.48 -25.35 20.43
C THR A 393 -4.74 -26.73 19.84
N ASP A 394 -5.86 -26.90 19.12
CA ASP A 394 -6.18 -28.15 18.43
C ASP A 394 -5.39 -28.29 17.12
N ALA A 395 -4.84 -29.49 16.87
CA ALA A 395 -4.01 -29.74 15.70
C ALA A 395 -4.80 -29.65 14.38
N ARG A 396 -6.06 -30.12 14.34
CA ARG A 396 -6.88 -30.04 13.14
C ARG A 396 -7.23 -28.59 12.82
N GLN A 397 -7.68 -27.84 13.82
CA GLN A 397 -7.96 -26.41 13.66
C GLN A 397 -6.72 -25.64 13.21
N ARG A 398 -5.55 -25.92 13.76
CA ARG A 398 -4.30 -25.28 13.35
C ARG A 398 -3.94 -25.56 11.89
N ILE A 399 -3.96 -26.83 11.47
CA ILE A 399 -3.68 -27.22 10.08
C ILE A 399 -4.65 -26.53 9.12
N PHE A 400 -5.94 -26.59 9.42
CA PHE A 400 -6.97 -26.01 8.56
C PHE A 400 -6.83 -24.50 8.43
N ASN A 401 -6.79 -23.78 9.57
CA ASN A 401 -6.80 -22.33 9.55
C ASN A 401 -5.52 -21.73 8.94
N LEU A 402 -4.35 -22.31 9.21
CA LEU A 402 -3.10 -21.82 8.62
C LEU A 402 -3.04 -22.08 7.10
N ALA A 403 -3.64 -23.16 6.64
CA ALA A 403 -3.79 -23.43 5.22
C ALA A 403 -4.77 -22.47 4.54
N VAL A 404 -5.91 -22.16 5.17
CA VAL A 404 -6.86 -21.14 4.71
C VAL A 404 -6.20 -19.76 4.63
N MET A 405 -5.51 -19.34 5.69
CA MET A 405 -4.77 -18.08 5.76
C MET A 405 -3.75 -17.98 4.61
N THR A 406 -2.91 -19.02 4.44
CA THR A 406 -1.90 -19.04 3.37
C THR A 406 -2.54 -19.03 1.97
N ALA A 407 -3.69 -19.69 1.80
CA ALA A 407 -4.43 -19.70 0.53
C ALA A 407 -5.04 -18.33 0.21
N ARG A 408 -5.53 -17.57 1.19
CA ARG A 408 -6.05 -16.21 0.96
C ARG A 408 -4.97 -15.23 0.50
N VAL A 409 -3.79 -15.29 1.12
CA VAL A 409 -2.62 -14.50 0.64
C VAL A 409 -2.28 -14.88 -0.80
N PHE A 410 -2.35 -16.18 -1.13
CA PHE A 410 -2.10 -16.65 -2.50
C PHE A 410 -3.16 -16.18 -3.49
N GLU A 411 -4.44 -16.18 -3.10
CA GLU A 411 -5.55 -15.66 -3.89
C GLU A 411 -5.35 -14.16 -4.18
N ALA A 412 -5.06 -13.37 -3.15
CA ALA A 412 -4.80 -11.94 -3.27
C ALA A 412 -3.68 -11.64 -4.28
N GLN A 413 -2.56 -12.39 -4.22
CA GLN A 413 -1.46 -12.23 -5.16
C GLN A 413 -1.80 -12.56 -6.63
N ASN A 414 -2.83 -13.37 -6.87
CA ASN A 414 -3.19 -13.82 -8.20
C ASN A 414 -4.43 -13.12 -8.77
N MET A 415 -5.25 -12.50 -7.92
CA MET A 415 -6.47 -11.80 -8.29
C MET A 415 -6.32 -10.28 -8.31
N GLY A 416 -5.38 -9.70 -7.55
CA GLY A 416 -5.44 -8.28 -7.19
C GLY A 416 -6.56 -7.99 -6.18
N ALA A 417 -6.63 -6.75 -5.67
CA ALA A 417 -7.45 -6.27 -4.55
C ALA A 417 -8.77 -7.01 -4.24
N GLU A 418 -9.12 -7.09 -2.94
CA GLU A 418 -10.28 -7.81 -2.38
C GLU A 418 -11.64 -7.46 -3.02
N SER A 419 -11.79 -6.29 -3.66
CA SER A 419 -13.06 -5.84 -4.28
C SER A 419 -13.50 -6.66 -5.50
N LYS A 420 -12.60 -7.47 -6.09
CA LYS A 420 -12.84 -8.26 -7.31
C LYS A 420 -13.32 -9.69 -7.04
N GLU A 421 -13.55 -10.04 -5.77
CA GLU A 421 -13.84 -11.40 -5.36
C GLU A 421 -15.30 -11.82 -5.61
N MET A 422 -15.47 -13.03 -6.16
CA MET A 422 -16.69 -13.79 -5.90
C MET A 422 -16.54 -14.42 -4.51
N ALA A 423 -17.18 -13.80 -3.51
CA ALA A 423 -16.93 -14.07 -2.09
C ALA A 423 -17.01 -15.56 -1.71
N TRP A 424 -18.02 -16.29 -2.21
CA TRP A 424 -18.13 -17.73 -1.99
C TRP A 424 -17.02 -18.53 -2.69
N LEU A 425 -16.62 -18.16 -3.91
CA LEU A 425 -15.64 -18.96 -4.66
C LEU A 425 -14.24 -18.81 -4.06
N SER A 426 -13.82 -17.59 -3.73
CA SER A 426 -12.55 -17.34 -3.03
C SER A 426 -12.53 -18.09 -1.69
N ARG A 427 -13.52 -17.87 -0.81
CA ARG A 427 -13.61 -18.60 0.48
C ARG A 427 -13.62 -20.11 0.30
N GLY A 428 -14.36 -20.61 -0.69
CA GLY A 428 -14.44 -22.04 -0.99
C GLY A 428 -13.11 -22.64 -1.45
N ILE A 429 -12.32 -21.92 -2.26
CA ILE A 429 -10.97 -22.34 -2.66
C ILE A 429 -10.06 -22.41 -1.43
N ALA A 430 -10.08 -21.37 -0.58
CA ALA A 430 -9.31 -21.35 0.65
C ALA A 430 -9.70 -22.49 1.62
N TYR A 431 -11.00 -22.75 1.81
CA TYR A 431 -11.48 -23.86 2.65
C TYR A 431 -11.12 -25.24 2.08
N LEU A 432 -11.14 -25.40 0.76
CA LEU A 432 -10.64 -26.63 0.12
C LEU A 432 -9.12 -26.79 0.28
N ALA A 433 -8.35 -25.71 0.32
CA ALA A 433 -6.92 -25.79 0.65
C ALA A 433 -6.72 -26.26 2.09
N GLY A 434 -7.51 -25.73 3.04
CA GLY A 434 -7.57 -26.21 4.43
C GLY A 434 -7.93 -27.69 4.53
N THR A 435 -8.98 -28.11 3.83
CA THR A 435 -9.42 -29.51 3.79
C THR A 435 -8.36 -30.42 3.16
N GLY A 436 -7.71 -30.00 2.08
CA GLY A 436 -6.64 -30.74 1.43
C GLY A 436 -5.40 -30.91 2.31
N ARG A 437 -5.09 -29.89 3.14
CA ARG A 437 -4.02 -29.99 4.14
C ARG A 437 -4.36 -30.94 5.29
N LEU A 438 -5.61 -30.96 5.74
CA LEU A 438 -6.10 -31.97 6.68
C LEU A 438 -5.99 -33.39 6.11
N GLU A 439 -6.30 -33.57 4.82
CA GLU A 439 -6.16 -34.86 4.13
C GLU A 439 -4.70 -35.31 4.05
N GLU A 440 -3.77 -34.44 3.65
CA GLU A 440 -2.33 -34.73 3.65
C GLU A 440 -1.79 -35.06 5.05
N ALA A 441 -2.38 -34.49 6.10
CA ALA A 441 -2.05 -34.77 7.49
C ALA A 441 -2.77 -35.99 8.08
N GLY A 442 -3.61 -36.68 7.30
CA GLY A 442 -4.29 -37.92 7.72
C GLY A 442 -5.55 -37.73 8.57
N TYR A 443 -6.15 -36.54 8.58
CA TYR A 443 -7.35 -36.21 9.38
C TYR A 443 -8.68 -36.48 8.66
N GLY A 444 -8.69 -37.34 7.65
CA GLY A 444 -9.87 -37.68 6.84
C GLY A 444 -9.62 -37.43 5.36
N THR A 445 -10.59 -37.78 4.53
CA THR A 445 -10.51 -37.60 3.07
C THR A 445 -11.53 -36.58 2.59
N LEU A 446 -11.31 -35.95 1.44
CA LEU A 446 -12.30 -35.00 0.88
C LEU A 446 -13.73 -35.60 0.79
N PRO A 447 -13.93 -36.88 0.41
CA PRO A 447 -15.25 -37.53 0.51
C PRO A 447 -15.86 -37.57 1.93
N ASP A 448 -15.05 -37.70 2.98
CA ASP A 448 -15.53 -37.68 4.37
C ASP A 448 -16.05 -36.29 4.74
N TYR A 449 -15.27 -35.25 4.41
CA TYR A 449 -15.67 -33.85 4.63
C TYR A 449 -16.93 -33.49 3.84
N ARG A 450 -17.03 -33.91 2.57
CA ARG A 450 -18.26 -33.72 1.77
C ARG A 450 -19.49 -34.33 2.42
N ARG A 451 -19.37 -35.51 3.03
CA ARG A 451 -20.48 -36.12 3.78
C ARG A 451 -20.87 -35.26 4.99
N ALA A 452 -19.90 -34.77 5.75
CA ALA A 452 -20.18 -33.91 6.90
C ALA A 452 -20.85 -32.58 6.50
N TRP A 453 -20.42 -31.96 5.39
CA TRP A 453 -21.05 -30.75 4.84
C TRP A 453 -22.48 -31.03 4.39
N LEU A 454 -22.73 -32.15 3.70
CA LEU A 454 -24.09 -32.55 3.30
C LEU A 454 -25.00 -32.79 4.52
N GLU A 455 -24.50 -33.42 5.59
CA GLU A 455 -25.25 -33.58 6.84
C GLU A 455 -25.60 -32.24 7.49
N THR A 456 -24.67 -31.28 7.44
CA THR A 456 -24.92 -29.91 7.94
C THR A 456 -26.08 -29.26 7.17
N LEU A 457 -26.15 -29.46 5.84
CA LEU A 457 -27.25 -28.95 5.03
C LEU A 457 -28.58 -29.69 5.28
N ARG A 458 -28.55 -31.01 5.54
CA ARG A 458 -29.75 -31.81 5.86
C ARG A 458 -30.46 -31.38 7.14
N GLN A 459 -29.72 -30.80 8.10
CA GLN A 459 -30.28 -30.30 9.35
C GLN A 459 -31.01 -28.95 9.19
N GLY A 460 -30.85 -28.28 8.04
CA GLY A 460 -31.52 -27.03 7.71
C GLY A 460 -32.77 -27.21 6.84
N ARG A 461 -33.67 -26.22 6.87
CA ARG A 461 -34.82 -26.18 5.95
C ARG A 461 -34.47 -25.54 4.60
N ASP A 462 -33.55 -24.58 4.60
CA ASP A 462 -33.19 -23.78 3.43
C ASP A 462 -31.70 -23.92 3.13
N ILE A 463 -31.37 -24.03 1.83
CA ILE A 463 -29.99 -24.08 1.33
C ILE A 463 -29.65 -22.70 0.75
N PRO A 464 -28.61 -22.01 1.25
CA PRO A 464 -28.13 -20.75 0.68
C PRO A 464 -27.93 -20.83 -0.84
N ASN A 465 -28.37 -19.81 -1.57
CA ASN A 465 -28.10 -19.70 -3.00
C ASN A 465 -26.74 -19.03 -3.21
N VAL A 466 -25.81 -19.71 -3.88
CA VAL A 466 -24.44 -19.20 -4.14
C VAL A 466 -24.42 -17.87 -4.91
N VAL A 467 -25.46 -17.54 -5.69
CA VAL A 467 -25.58 -16.22 -6.34
C VAL A 467 -25.71 -15.09 -5.32
N HIS A 468 -26.41 -15.32 -4.20
CA HIS A 468 -26.52 -14.33 -3.12
C HIS A 468 -25.21 -14.23 -2.32
N LEU A 469 -24.37 -15.26 -2.37
CA LEU A 469 -23.07 -15.31 -1.69
C LEU A 469 -21.93 -14.74 -2.55
N GLU A 470 -22.22 -14.10 -3.68
CA GLU A 470 -21.19 -13.52 -4.55
C GLU A 470 -20.52 -12.29 -3.93
N THR A 471 -21.24 -11.53 -3.10
CA THR A 471 -20.71 -10.33 -2.43
C THR A 471 -20.40 -10.60 -0.97
N LYS A 472 -19.48 -9.81 -0.38
CA LYS A 472 -19.20 -9.85 1.06
C LYS A 472 -20.45 -9.63 1.89
N GLN A 473 -21.23 -8.59 1.56
CA GLN A 473 -22.49 -8.27 2.24
C GLN A 473 -23.49 -9.43 2.16
N GLY A 474 -23.71 -10.01 0.97
CA GLY A 474 -24.64 -11.13 0.82
C GLY A 474 -24.18 -12.38 1.57
N PHE A 475 -22.87 -12.61 1.66
CA PHE A 475 -22.30 -13.66 2.49
C PHE A 475 -22.54 -13.44 3.99
N GLU A 476 -22.36 -12.22 4.48
CA GLU A 476 -22.60 -11.83 5.89
C GLU A 476 -24.08 -11.92 6.25
N GLU A 477 -24.97 -11.39 5.41
CA GLU A 477 -26.43 -11.47 5.58
C GLU A 477 -26.93 -12.93 5.60
N ALA A 478 -26.43 -13.77 4.70
CA ALA A 478 -26.73 -15.20 4.69
C ALA A 478 -26.20 -15.90 5.95
N SER A 479 -25.00 -15.55 6.41
CA SER A 479 -24.40 -16.16 7.61
C SER A 479 -25.18 -15.78 8.87
N ALA A 480 -25.61 -14.52 8.98
CA ALA A 480 -26.43 -14.04 10.10
C ALA A 480 -27.84 -14.68 10.11
N SER A 481 -28.43 -14.91 8.94
CA SER A 481 -29.81 -15.42 8.82
C SER A 481 -29.91 -16.94 8.86
N LEU A 482 -28.97 -17.66 8.23
CA LEU A 482 -29.03 -19.12 8.05
C LEU A 482 -28.01 -19.88 8.91
N GLY A 483 -27.07 -19.17 9.52
CA GLY A 483 -25.96 -19.73 10.31
C GLY A 483 -24.69 -19.91 9.49
N SER A 484 -23.55 -19.53 10.06
CA SER A 484 -22.23 -19.58 9.41
C SER A 484 -21.86 -20.98 8.92
N GLU A 485 -22.08 -22.02 9.75
CA GLU A 485 -21.76 -23.40 9.39
C GLU A 485 -22.45 -23.87 8.10
N ARG A 486 -23.72 -23.47 7.88
CA ARG A 486 -24.46 -23.84 6.67
C ARG A 486 -23.97 -23.10 5.44
N VAL A 487 -23.67 -21.81 5.60
CA VAL A 487 -23.12 -20.99 4.51
C VAL A 487 -21.74 -21.51 4.10
N SER A 488 -20.89 -21.88 5.07
CA SER A 488 -19.60 -22.53 4.81
C SER A 488 -19.78 -23.88 4.11
N ALA A 489 -20.69 -24.75 4.58
CA ALA A 489 -20.94 -26.04 3.95
C ALA A 489 -21.39 -25.92 2.48
N VAL A 490 -22.30 -25.00 2.15
CA VAL A 490 -22.68 -24.73 0.74
C VAL A 490 -21.48 -24.24 -0.06
N THR A 491 -20.69 -23.34 0.51
CA THR A 491 -19.52 -22.75 -0.12
C THR A 491 -18.46 -23.80 -0.46
N GLU A 492 -18.15 -24.69 0.49
CA GLU A 492 -17.21 -25.80 0.33
C GLU A 492 -17.71 -26.82 -0.70
N LEU A 493 -19.00 -27.18 -0.66
CA LEU A 493 -19.61 -28.09 -1.64
C LEU A 493 -19.66 -27.50 -3.05
N ALA A 494 -19.94 -26.20 -3.17
CA ALA A 494 -19.94 -25.49 -4.44
C ALA A 494 -18.54 -25.48 -5.07
N ALA A 495 -17.53 -25.11 -4.28
CA ALA A 495 -16.14 -25.15 -4.73
C ALA A 495 -15.70 -26.59 -5.05
N ALA A 496 -16.09 -27.59 -4.25
CA ALA A 496 -15.76 -28.99 -4.51
C ALA A 496 -16.36 -29.48 -5.84
N SER A 497 -17.59 -29.07 -6.17
CA SER A 497 -18.20 -29.36 -7.48
C SER A 497 -17.41 -28.77 -8.65
N LEU A 498 -16.84 -27.57 -8.48
CA LEU A 498 -15.96 -26.97 -9.49
C LEU A 498 -14.59 -27.65 -9.56
N LEU A 499 -14.04 -28.06 -8.41
CA LEU A 499 -12.81 -28.83 -8.31
C LEU A 499 -12.93 -30.15 -9.07
N ASP A 500 -14.06 -30.87 -8.94
CA ASP A 500 -14.32 -32.10 -9.69
C ASP A 500 -14.35 -31.88 -11.22
N ARG A 501 -14.88 -30.73 -11.66
CA ARG A 501 -15.05 -30.41 -13.09
C ARG A 501 -13.76 -29.97 -13.78
N ARG A 502 -12.93 -29.17 -13.11
CA ARG A 502 -11.78 -28.48 -13.73
C ARG A 502 -10.46 -28.63 -12.97
N GLY A 503 -10.46 -29.27 -11.80
CA GLY A 503 -9.30 -29.38 -10.93
C GLY A 503 -8.81 -28.04 -10.39
N TRP A 504 -7.69 -28.08 -9.66
CA TRP A 504 -7.02 -26.89 -9.11
C TRP A 504 -6.60 -25.88 -10.19
N SER A 505 -6.28 -26.35 -11.41
CA SER A 505 -5.96 -25.47 -12.55
C SER A 505 -7.16 -24.66 -13.04
N GLY A 506 -8.39 -25.09 -12.74
CA GLY A 506 -9.61 -24.29 -12.94
C GLY A 506 -9.58 -23.04 -12.06
N PHE A 507 -9.38 -23.21 -10.76
CA PHE A 507 -9.29 -22.10 -9.80
C PHE A 507 -8.18 -21.12 -10.15
N TYR A 508 -6.99 -21.60 -10.49
CA TYR A 508 -5.90 -20.72 -10.89
C TYR A 508 -6.19 -19.91 -12.15
N ARG A 509 -6.80 -20.53 -13.18
CA ARG A 509 -7.22 -19.78 -14.37
C ARG A 509 -8.28 -18.75 -14.06
N TRP A 510 -9.19 -19.04 -13.14
CA TRP A 510 -10.19 -18.08 -12.69
C TRP A 510 -9.53 -16.90 -11.98
N MET A 511 -8.66 -17.14 -10.99
CA MET A 511 -7.93 -16.07 -10.28
C MET A 511 -7.19 -15.15 -11.26
N ARG A 512 -6.43 -15.73 -12.19
CA ARG A 512 -5.69 -14.98 -13.22
C ARG A 512 -6.59 -14.21 -14.19
N ALA A 513 -7.77 -14.75 -14.50
CA ALA A 513 -8.72 -14.08 -15.38
C ALA A 513 -9.44 -12.93 -14.68
N VAL A 514 -9.62 -13.00 -13.35
CA VAL A 514 -10.09 -11.88 -12.54
C VAL A 514 -9.04 -10.77 -12.53
N GLY A 515 -7.78 -11.09 -12.18
CA GLY A 515 -6.72 -10.09 -12.10
C GLY A 515 -6.38 -9.42 -13.44
N ALA A 516 -6.58 -10.10 -14.58
CA ALA A 516 -6.25 -9.56 -15.89
C ALA A 516 -7.27 -8.55 -16.47
N ARG A 517 -8.40 -8.29 -15.80
CA ARG A 517 -9.46 -7.42 -16.34
C ARG A 517 -9.29 -5.98 -15.82
N ASP A 518 -9.20 -5.02 -16.75
CA ASP A 518 -9.08 -3.59 -16.48
C ASP A 518 -10.36 -3.03 -15.81
N GLU A 519 -10.18 -2.01 -14.97
CA GLU A 519 -11.13 -1.46 -14.00
C GLU A 519 -12.16 -0.50 -14.62
N THR A 520 -12.86 -0.92 -15.67
CA THR A 520 -14.03 -0.14 -16.12
C THR A 520 -15.24 -0.43 -15.22
N GLY A 521 -15.25 0.17 -14.02
CA GLY A 521 -16.45 0.50 -13.23
C GLY A 521 -17.44 -0.59 -12.77
N GLU A 522 -17.28 -1.85 -13.16
CA GLU A 522 -18.18 -2.96 -12.78
C GLU A 522 -17.39 -4.17 -12.25
N GLU A 523 -16.74 -4.01 -11.09
CA GLU A 523 -15.88 -5.02 -10.45
C GLU A 523 -16.56 -6.41 -10.30
N ALA A 524 -17.86 -6.41 -9.95
CA ALA A 524 -18.65 -7.64 -9.83
C ALA A 524 -18.84 -8.38 -11.17
N GLN A 525 -18.81 -7.67 -12.30
CA GLN A 525 -18.94 -8.27 -13.62
C GLN A 525 -17.65 -9.00 -14.04
N ALA A 526 -16.48 -8.50 -13.61
CA ALA A 526 -15.20 -9.12 -13.91
C ALA A 526 -15.11 -10.55 -13.34
N GLY A 527 -15.52 -10.74 -12.09
CA GLY A 527 -15.59 -12.05 -11.43
C GLY A 527 -16.50 -13.04 -12.17
N ARG A 528 -17.71 -12.59 -12.53
CA ARG A 528 -18.71 -13.39 -13.26
C ARG A 528 -18.27 -13.76 -14.67
N ASP A 529 -17.66 -12.83 -15.39
CA ASP A 529 -17.17 -13.08 -16.73
C ASP A 529 -15.95 -14.01 -16.73
N ALA A 530 -15.03 -13.85 -15.77
CA ALA A 530 -13.92 -14.78 -15.56
C ALA A 530 -14.44 -16.18 -15.23
N PHE A 531 -15.45 -16.27 -14.37
CA PHE A 531 -16.14 -17.52 -14.05
C PHE A 531 -16.70 -18.17 -15.31
N ARG A 532 -17.44 -17.41 -16.13
CA ARG A 532 -18.01 -17.90 -17.38
C ARG A 532 -16.94 -18.39 -18.36
N ALA A 533 -15.84 -17.66 -18.49
CA ALA A 533 -14.74 -18.02 -19.37
C ALA A 533 -14.07 -19.36 -18.98
N VAL A 534 -13.93 -19.62 -17.68
CA VAL A 534 -13.25 -20.83 -17.17
C VAL A 534 -14.19 -22.03 -17.08
N TYR A 535 -15.40 -21.82 -16.57
CA TYR A 535 -16.35 -22.89 -16.26
C TYR A 535 -17.39 -23.12 -17.37
N GLY A 536 -17.47 -22.23 -18.36
CA GLY A 536 -18.32 -22.39 -19.55
C GLY A 536 -19.81 -22.12 -19.33
N GLN A 537 -20.18 -21.60 -18.16
CA GLN A 537 -21.55 -21.27 -17.77
C GLN A 537 -21.51 -20.05 -16.84
N ASP A 538 -22.60 -19.28 -16.78
CA ASP A 538 -22.72 -18.21 -15.79
C ASP A 538 -22.99 -18.78 -14.38
N THR A 539 -22.90 -17.90 -13.38
CA THR A 539 -23.02 -18.27 -11.97
C THR A 539 -24.45 -18.70 -11.60
N ALA A 540 -25.47 -18.15 -12.26
CA ALA A 540 -26.87 -18.53 -12.05
C ALA A 540 -27.15 -19.95 -12.56
N ALA A 541 -26.71 -20.27 -13.78
CA ALA A 541 -26.81 -21.62 -14.34
C ALA A 541 -26.01 -22.63 -13.50
N PHE A 542 -24.84 -22.24 -12.99
CA PHE A 542 -24.11 -23.07 -12.05
C PHE A 542 -24.91 -23.32 -10.76
N ALA A 543 -25.47 -22.28 -10.15
CA ALA A 543 -26.25 -22.37 -8.92
C ALA A 543 -27.46 -23.31 -9.08
N ASP A 544 -28.17 -23.23 -10.20
CA ASP A 544 -29.27 -24.14 -10.51
C ASP A 544 -28.79 -25.60 -10.62
N SER A 545 -27.68 -25.83 -11.33
CA SER A 545 -27.08 -27.16 -11.45
C SER A 545 -26.62 -27.71 -10.10
N LEU A 546 -26.05 -26.86 -9.25
CA LEU A 546 -25.57 -27.21 -7.93
C LEU A 546 -26.75 -27.57 -7.02
N ARG A 547 -27.85 -26.81 -7.04
CA ARG A 547 -29.04 -27.10 -6.23
C ARG A 547 -29.62 -28.48 -6.56
N VAL A 548 -29.67 -28.84 -7.84
CA VAL A 548 -30.11 -30.18 -8.28
C VAL A 548 -29.14 -31.26 -7.80
N GLN A 549 -27.83 -31.02 -7.98
CA GLN A 549 -26.78 -31.93 -7.51
C GLN A 549 -26.87 -32.17 -6.00
N LEU A 550 -26.92 -31.11 -5.19
CA LEU A 550 -26.99 -31.19 -3.73
C LEU A 550 -28.27 -31.86 -3.26
N SER A 551 -29.41 -31.54 -3.87
CA SER A 551 -30.67 -32.23 -3.57
C SER A 551 -30.54 -33.72 -3.83
N HIS A 552 -29.95 -34.12 -4.95
CA HIS A 552 -29.73 -35.54 -5.23
C HIS A 552 -28.79 -36.18 -4.21
N GLU A 553 -27.60 -35.62 -3.97
CA GLU A 553 -26.60 -36.15 -3.04
C GLU A 553 -27.12 -36.24 -1.59
N MET A 554 -27.97 -35.30 -1.17
CA MET A 554 -28.60 -35.32 0.14
C MET A 554 -29.64 -36.43 0.30
N TYR A 555 -30.24 -36.97 -0.75
CA TYR A 555 -31.32 -37.98 -0.64
C TYR A 555 -31.00 -39.36 -1.24
N THR A 556 -29.82 -39.55 -1.84
CA THR A 556 -29.41 -40.84 -2.45
C THR A 556 -28.18 -41.50 -1.82
N ARG A 557 -27.53 -40.85 -0.84
CA ARG A 557 -26.40 -41.39 -0.07
C ARG A 557 -26.67 -41.29 1.42
#